data_AF-A0A383EMY8-F1
#
_entry.id   AF-A0A383EMY8-F1
#
_cell.length_a   1.000
_cell.length_b   1.000
_cell.length_c   1.000
_cell.angle_alpha   90.00
_cell.angle_beta   90.00
_cell.angle_gamma   90.00
#
_symmetry.space_group_name_H-M   'P 1'
#
loop_
_entity.id
_entity.type
_entity.pdbx_description
1 polymer ?
#
loop_
_entity_poly.entity_id
_entity_poly.type
_entity_poly.pdbx_seq_one_letter_code
_entity_poly.pdbx_strand_id
1 'polypeptide(L)'
;GDAPASPENRWKGTAREPINTRSDYDLFVVDTQAGEDGASHGFIFADVQRLVEINTEADDSQPAITRRGDFLYFATKGRGSLGGFDLFRSRVFQGELQPVEQLGNSVNTAANETDPSLLREGHQLIFSSDRNPGDLRYQLYQTISREVFPHAEVHAETHSSWTFLDLLDKYKWWLALLLLSLLALLALLKNFINESRRAQLTLMQRCLMGSLAMHALLAFLLSFWLVSEA
;
A
#
# COMPACT_ATOMS: atom_id res chain seq x y z
N GLY A 1 -4.37 -13.52 -59.61
CA GLY A 1 -4.69 -14.40 -58.48
C GLY A 1 -3.38 -14.69 -57.82
N ASP A 2 -3.03 -13.85 -56.85
CA ASP A 2 -1.69 -13.82 -56.32
C ASP A 2 -1.52 -14.94 -55.29
N ALA A 3 -0.43 -15.68 -55.41
CA ALA A 3 -0.10 -16.77 -54.50
C ALA A 3 0.03 -16.23 -53.06
N PRO A 4 -0.40 -17.00 -52.03
CA PRO A 4 -0.23 -16.57 -50.66
C PRO A 4 1.26 -16.39 -50.33
N ALA A 5 1.61 -15.25 -49.73
CA ALA A 5 2.96 -14.97 -49.27
C ALA A 5 3.47 -16.09 -48.35
N SER A 6 4.76 -16.42 -48.47
CA SER A 6 5.36 -17.49 -47.67
C SER A 6 5.30 -17.17 -46.16
N PRO A 7 5.25 -18.19 -45.28
CA PRO A 7 5.03 -18.01 -43.84
C PRO A 7 6.03 -17.08 -43.17
N GLU A 8 7.26 -17.04 -43.69
CA GLU A 8 8.36 -16.24 -43.16
C GLU A 8 8.26 -14.73 -43.45
N ASN A 9 7.33 -14.30 -44.32
CA ASN A 9 7.13 -12.88 -44.65
C ASN A 9 5.81 -12.31 -44.10
N ARG A 10 5.23 -12.95 -43.09
CA ARG A 10 4.00 -12.48 -42.44
C ARG A 10 4.30 -11.36 -41.46
N TRP A 11 3.57 -10.24 -41.59
CA TRP A 11 3.63 -9.12 -40.67
C TRP A 11 3.27 -9.60 -39.25
N LYS A 12 4.21 -9.51 -38.30
CA LYS A 12 4.08 -10.06 -36.94
C LYS A 12 3.08 -9.30 -36.05
N GLY A 13 2.50 -8.20 -36.55
CA GLY A 13 1.64 -7.30 -35.79
C GLY A 13 0.13 -7.56 -35.87
N THR A 14 -0.32 -8.61 -36.57
CA THR A 14 -1.75 -8.96 -36.60
C THR A 14 -1.96 -10.43 -36.25
N ALA A 15 -2.54 -10.68 -35.07
CA ALA A 15 -3.20 -11.95 -34.80
C ALA A 15 -4.51 -12.00 -35.60
N ARG A 16 -4.76 -13.09 -36.32
CA ARG A 16 -6.06 -13.36 -36.96
C ARG A 16 -6.61 -14.64 -36.35
N GLU A 17 -7.76 -14.53 -35.69
CA GLU A 17 -8.45 -15.67 -35.09
C GLU A 17 -9.19 -16.48 -36.17
N PRO A 18 -9.15 -17.83 -36.14
CA PRO A 18 -10.01 -18.67 -36.95
C PRO A 18 -11.48 -18.53 -36.55
N ILE A 19 -12.39 -18.49 -37.52
CA ILE A 19 -13.83 -18.18 -37.34
C ILE A 19 -14.59 -19.16 -36.39
N ASN A 20 -14.00 -20.30 -36.01
CA ASN A 20 -14.68 -21.38 -35.27
C ASN A 20 -13.99 -21.82 -33.96
N THR A 21 -12.98 -21.09 -33.47
CA THR A 21 -12.50 -21.30 -32.10
C THR A 21 -13.43 -20.57 -31.13
N ARG A 22 -13.77 -21.22 -30.01
CA ARG A 22 -14.35 -20.51 -28.86
C ARG A 22 -13.36 -19.40 -28.52
N SER A 23 -13.76 -18.14 -28.66
CA SER A 23 -12.93 -17.02 -28.22
C SER A 23 -12.68 -17.21 -26.73
N ASP A 24 -11.39 -17.29 -26.41
CA ASP A 24 -10.84 -17.30 -25.06
C ASP A 24 -9.81 -16.18 -25.09
N TYR A 25 -10.27 -14.98 -24.76
CA TYR A 25 -9.38 -13.84 -24.71
C TYR A 25 -8.47 -13.97 -23.50
N ASP A 26 -7.17 -13.88 -23.74
CA ASP A 26 -6.14 -14.00 -22.73
C ASP A 26 -5.24 -12.75 -22.76
N LEU A 27 -4.81 -12.33 -21.57
CA LEU A 27 -3.78 -11.31 -21.42
C LEU A 27 -2.39 -11.93 -21.46
N PHE A 28 -1.49 -11.25 -22.16
CA PHE A 28 -0.09 -11.62 -22.28
C PHE A 28 0.81 -10.40 -21.99
N VAL A 29 2.00 -10.67 -21.50
CA VAL A 29 3.04 -9.68 -21.21
C VAL A 29 4.32 -10.01 -21.95
N VAL A 30 5.05 -8.97 -22.34
CA VAL A 30 6.35 -9.07 -23.00
C VAL A 30 7.28 -8.03 -22.41
N ASP A 31 8.44 -8.47 -21.93
CA ASP A 31 9.51 -7.56 -21.53
C ASP A 31 10.20 -6.97 -22.76
N THR A 32 10.55 -5.70 -22.68
CA THR A 32 11.32 -5.03 -23.73
C THR A 32 12.71 -4.68 -23.24
N GLN A 33 13.70 -4.94 -24.08
CA GLN A 33 15.08 -4.54 -23.85
C GLN A 33 15.50 -3.54 -24.93
N ALA A 34 16.35 -2.59 -24.55
CA ALA A 34 16.99 -1.70 -25.51
C ALA A 34 17.96 -2.53 -26.38
N GLY A 35 17.89 -2.38 -27.71
CA GLY A 35 18.86 -3.00 -28.60
C GLY A 35 20.29 -2.53 -28.28
N GLU A 36 21.25 -3.46 -28.26
CA GLU A 36 22.66 -3.21 -27.90
C GLU A 36 23.36 -2.25 -28.88
N ASP A 37 22.82 -2.11 -30.09
CA ASP A 37 23.36 -1.24 -31.11
C ASP A 37 22.64 0.11 -31.05
N GLY A 38 23.24 1.09 -30.38
CA GLY A 38 22.72 2.47 -30.22
C GLY A 38 22.44 3.25 -31.52
N ALA A 39 22.37 2.58 -32.67
CA ALA A 39 22.07 3.09 -34.00
C ALA A 39 20.70 2.63 -34.56
N SER A 40 19.93 1.80 -33.85
CA SER A 40 18.59 1.38 -34.29
C SER A 40 17.54 1.65 -33.21
N HIS A 41 16.52 2.44 -33.56
CA HIS A 41 15.32 2.74 -32.77
C HIS A 41 14.43 1.49 -32.54
N GLY A 42 14.99 0.37 -32.09
CA GLY A 42 14.31 -0.90 -31.93
C GLY A 42 14.30 -1.37 -30.48
N PHE A 43 13.11 -1.70 -29.98
CA PHE A 43 12.96 -2.54 -28.79
C PHE A 43 13.08 -4.00 -29.20
N ILE A 44 13.87 -4.78 -28.45
CA ILE A 44 13.84 -6.23 -28.55
C ILE A 44 12.78 -6.73 -27.59
N PHE A 45 11.80 -7.44 -28.12
CA PHE A 45 10.74 -8.09 -27.36
C PHE A 45 11.22 -9.47 -26.91
N ALA A 46 11.11 -9.76 -25.62
CA ALA A 46 11.32 -11.10 -25.09
C ALA A 46 10.21 -12.07 -25.55
N ASP A 47 10.30 -13.32 -25.09
CA ASP A 47 9.24 -14.29 -25.33
C ASP A 47 7.94 -13.86 -24.65
N VAL A 48 6.82 -14.10 -25.35
CA VAL A 48 5.48 -13.78 -24.87
C VAL A 48 5.12 -14.68 -23.70
N GLN A 49 4.70 -14.08 -22.59
CA GLN A 49 4.27 -14.78 -21.39
C GLN A 49 2.78 -14.58 -21.16
N ARG A 50 2.05 -15.65 -20.84
CA ARG A 50 0.64 -15.57 -20.42
C ARG A 50 0.56 -15.02 -19.00
N LEU A 51 -0.35 -14.08 -18.75
CA LEU A 51 -0.51 -13.45 -17.44
C LEU A 51 -1.43 -14.29 -16.53
N VAL A 52 -0.90 -15.42 -16.07
CA VAL A 52 -1.67 -16.48 -15.38
C VAL A 52 -2.35 -16.05 -14.09
N GLU A 53 -1.85 -15.01 -13.43
CA GLU A 53 -2.42 -14.44 -12.20
C GLU A 53 -3.74 -13.69 -12.47
N ILE A 54 -3.89 -13.18 -13.70
CA ILE A 54 -5.04 -12.38 -14.14
C ILE A 54 -6.02 -13.21 -14.94
N ASN A 55 -5.53 -13.99 -15.90
CA ASN A 55 -6.40 -14.78 -16.77
C ASN A 55 -7.19 -15.82 -16.00
N THR A 56 -8.40 -16.05 -16.46
CA THR A 56 -9.38 -17.00 -15.94
C THR A 56 -9.66 -18.07 -16.99
N GLU A 57 -10.71 -18.88 -16.78
CA GLU A 57 -11.25 -19.78 -17.81
C GLU A 57 -12.27 -19.07 -18.72
N ALA A 58 -12.57 -17.80 -18.45
CA ALA A 58 -13.46 -16.95 -19.21
C ALA A 58 -12.64 -15.87 -19.95
N ASP A 59 -13.31 -15.09 -20.78
CA ASP A 59 -12.65 -14.03 -21.54
C ASP A 59 -12.07 -12.94 -20.64
N ASP A 60 -10.75 -12.70 -20.77
CA ASP A 60 -9.98 -11.64 -20.13
C ASP A 60 -9.28 -10.78 -21.20
N SER A 61 -9.58 -9.48 -21.23
CA SER A 61 -9.18 -8.63 -22.35
C SER A 61 -8.98 -7.16 -21.99
N GLN A 62 -8.58 -6.39 -23.00
CA GLN A 62 -8.53 -4.92 -22.98
C GLN A 62 -7.72 -4.35 -21.79
N PRO A 63 -6.44 -4.74 -21.66
CA PRO A 63 -5.60 -4.27 -20.57
C PRO A 63 -5.26 -2.79 -20.75
N ALA A 64 -5.26 -2.06 -19.63
CA ALA A 64 -4.78 -0.68 -19.55
C ALA A 64 -3.94 -0.51 -18.29
N ILE A 65 -2.72 -0.04 -18.44
CA ILE A 65 -1.79 0.18 -17.32
C ILE A 65 -1.70 1.68 -17.01
N THR A 66 -1.63 2.04 -15.74
CA THR A 66 -1.37 3.42 -15.33
C THR A 66 -0.01 3.87 -15.84
N ARG A 67 0.17 5.18 -16.03
CA ARG A 67 1.44 5.77 -16.49
C ARG A 67 2.62 5.40 -15.60
N ARG A 68 2.38 5.24 -14.30
CA ARG A 68 3.40 4.85 -13.31
C ARG A 68 3.65 3.34 -13.25
N GLY A 69 2.85 2.55 -13.94
CA GLY A 69 2.94 1.09 -13.90
C GLY A 69 2.52 0.48 -12.56
N ASP A 70 1.78 1.21 -11.73
CA ASP A 70 1.37 0.80 -10.38
C ASP A 70 -0.01 0.13 -10.31
N PHE A 71 -0.80 0.21 -11.37
CA PHE A 71 -2.07 -0.52 -11.52
C PHE A 71 -2.29 -1.00 -12.95
N LEU A 72 -2.75 -2.24 -13.08
CA LEU A 72 -3.29 -2.83 -14.29
C LEU A 72 -4.82 -2.87 -14.19
N TYR A 73 -5.51 -2.30 -15.16
CA TYR A 73 -6.96 -2.39 -15.36
C TYR A 73 -7.24 -3.31 -16.54
N PHE A 74 -8.34 -4.05 -16.50
CA PHE A 74 -8.72 -4.97 -17.57
C PHE A 74 -10.22 -5.29 -17.50
N ALA A 75 -10.76 -5.81 -18.61
CA ALA A 75 -12.14 -6.30 -18.69
C ALA A 75 -12.16 -7.83 -18.61
N THR A 76 -13.04 -8.40 -17.80
CA THR A 76 -13.18 -9.87 -17.66
C THR A 76 -14.64 -10.30 -17.58
N LYS A 77 -14.97 -11.47 -18.17
CA LYS A 77 -16.22 -12.20 -17.93
C LYS A 77 -16.12 -13.20 -16.77
N GLY A 78 -14.94 -13.30 -16.16
CA GLY A 78 -14.67 -14.17 -15.02
C GLY A 78 -14.93 -13.46 -13.69
N ARG A 79 -14.43 -14.09 -12.61
CA ARG A 79 -14.32 -13.48 -11.26
C ARG A 79 -15.64 -12.96 -10.66
N GLY A 80 -16.77 -13.55 -11.06
CA GLY A 80 -18.09 -13.14 -10.60
C GLY A 80 -18.54 -11.80 -11.17
N SER A 81 -18.21 -11.53 -12.44
CA SER A 81 -18.74 -10.39 -13.18
C SER A 81 -20.26 -10.29 -13.06
N LEU A 82 -20.77 -9.06 -13.01
CA LEU A 82 -22.19 -8.77 -12.80
C LEU A 82 -23.02 -8.98 -14.07
N GLY A 83 -22.43 -8.71 -15.23
CA GLY A 83 -23.05 -8.84 -16.54
C GLY A 83 -22.23 -9.71 -17.48
N GLY A 84 -21.78 -9.09 -18.58
CA GLY A 84 -20.84 -9.70 -19.51
C GLY A 84 -19.40 -9.41 -19.09
N PHE A 85 -18.75 -8.52 -19.82
CA PHE A 85 -17.46 -7.96 -19.39
C PHE A 85 -17.66 -6.95 -18.27
N ASP A 86 -16.90 -7.10 -17.20
CA ASP A 86 -16.81 -6.16 -16.08
C ASP A 86 -15.37 -5.63 -15.99
N LEU A 87 -15.20 -4.40 -15.49
CA LEU A 87 -13.88 -3.83 -15.26
C LEU A 87 -13.33 -4.18 -13.88
N PHE A 88 -12.10 -4.66 -13.86
CA PHE A 88 -11.33 -5.01 -12.68
C PHE A 88 -9.97 -4.31 -12.72
N ARG A 89 -9.29 -4.30 -11.57
CA ARG A 89 -7.91 -3.84 -11.48
C ARG A 89 -7.07 -4.75 -10.59
N SER A 90 -5.77 -4.72 -10.78
CA SER A 90 -4.77 -5.28 -9.88
C SER A 90 -3.68 -4.25 -9.64
N ARG A 91 -3.22 -4.12 -8.40
CA ARG A 91 -2.06 -3.29 -8.07
C ARG A 91 -0.80 -4.00 -8.54
N VAL A 92 0.12 -3.26 -9.14
CA VAL A 92 1.47 -3.74 -9.40
C VAL A 92 2.38 -3.23 -8.28
N PHE A 93 2.98 -4.14 -7.53
CA PHE A 93 3.88 -3.81 -6.44
C PHE A 93 5.14 -4.64 -6.56
N GLN A 94 6.30 -3.97 -6.64
CA GLN A 94 7.60 -4.63 -6.82
C GLN A 94 7.67 -5.57 -8.03
N GLY A 95 6.96 -5.23 -9.11
CA GLY A 95 6.88 -6.04 -10.33
C GLY A 95 5.87 -7.18 -10.27
N GLU A 96 5.22 -7.40 -9.13
CA GLU A 96 4.22 -8.45 -8.95
C GLU A 96 2.80 -7.90 -8.96
N LEU A 97 1.89 -8.65 -9.57
CA LEU A 97 0.46 -8.37 -9.54
C LEU A 97 -0.14 -8.81 -8.21
N GLN A 98 -0.80 -7.87 -7.55
CA GLN A 98 -1.50 -8.09 -6.30
C GLN A 98 -2.91 -8.66 -6.57
N PRO A 99 -3.64 -9.10 -5.54
CA PRO A 99 -5.00 -9.61 -5.72
C PRO A 99 -5.90 -8.67 -6.54
N VAL A 100 -6.69 -9.28 -7.43
CA VAL A 100 -7.60 -8.56 -8.33
C VAL A 100 -8.78 -8.00 -7.53
N GLU A 101 -9.11 -6.73 -7.80
CA GLU A 101 -10.19 -5.97 -7.19
C GLU A 101 -11.24 -5.57 -8.24
N GLN A 102 -12.53 -5.71 -7.91
CA GLN A 102 -13.63 -5.21 -8.73
C GLN A 102 -13.82 -3.70 -8.49
N LEU A 103 -14.17 -2.93 -9.54
CA LEU A 103 -14.36 -1.48 -9.43
C LEU A 103 -15.70 -1.04 -8.80
N GLY A 104 -16.52 -2.00 -8.37
CA GLY A 104 -17.80 -1.79 -7.69
C GLY A 104 -18.93 -1.34 -8.62
N ASN A 105 -20.15 -1.29 -8.07
CA ASN A 105 -21.39 -1.13 -8.84
C ASN A 105 -21.61 0.28 -9.42
N SER A 106 -20.78 1.26 -9.06
CA SER A 106 -20.79 2.58 -9.71
C SER A 106 -20.11 2.54 -11.08
N VAL A 107 -19.20 1.58 -11.28
CA VAL A 107 -18.52 1.33 -12.54
C VAL A 107 -19.15 0.15 -13.25
N ASN A 108 -19.22 -1.02 -12.61
CA ASN A 108 -19.74 -2.24 -13.25
C ASN A 108 -21.26 -2.34 -13.09
N THR A 109 -21.93 -2.80 -14.14
CA THR A 109 -23.38 -2.96 -14.18
C THR A 109 -23.73 -4.37 -14.69
N ALA A 110 -25.02 -4.66 -14.90
CA ALA A 110 -25.42 -5.91 -15.55
C ALA A 110 -25.14 -5.92 -17.08
N ALA A 111 -24.61 -4.82 -17.60
CA ALA A 111 -24.27 -4.65 -19.02
C ALA A 111 -22.83 -5.11 -19.28
N ASN A 112 -22.25 -4.70 -20.40
CA ASN A 112 -20.83 -4.84 -20.68
C ASN A 112 -20.12 -3.52 -20.36
N GLU A 113 -18.99 -3.62 -19.68
CA GLU A 113 -18.01 -2.57 -19.48
C GLU A 113 -16.66 -3.00 -20.03
N THR A 114 -16.18 -2.25 -21.03
CA THR A 114 -15.00 -2.61 -21.83
C THR A 114 -14.07 -1.43 -22.03
N ASP A 115 -12.90 -1.72 -22.59
CA ASP A 115 -11.96 -0.73 -23.12
C ASP A 115 -11.59 0.38 -22.11
N PRO A 116 -11.05 0.02 -20.93
CA PRO A 116 -10.64 0.99 -19.94
C PRO A 116 -9.53 1.90 -20.49
N SER A 117 -9.66 3.20 -20.27
CA SER A 117 -8.66 4.22 -20.62
C SER A 117 -8.39 5.11 -19.42
N LEU A 118 -7.12 5.17 -19.02
CA LEU A 118 -6.69 5.82 -17.78
C LEU A 118 -6.19 7.24 -18.06
N LEU A 119 -6.69 8.19 -17.27
CA LEU A 119 -6.28 9.59 -17.26
C LEU A 119 -5.88 10.00 -15.84
N ARG A 120 -5.18 11.14 -15.73
CA ARG A 120 -4.81 11.76 -14.45
C ARG A 120 -4.12 10.77 -13.49
N GLU A 121 -3.10 10.07 -13.98
CA GLU A 121 -2.36 9.05 -13.22
C GLU A 121 -3.23 7.89 -12.69
N GLY A 122 -4.34 7.59 -13.35
CA GLY A 122 -5.28 6.54 -12.94
C GLY A 122 -6.43 7.02 -12.06
N HIS A 123 -6.48 8.31 -11.71
CA HIS A 123 -7.60 8.87 -10.93
C HIS A 123 -8.86 9.13 -11.74
N GLN A 124 -8.78 9.05 -13.06
CA GLN A 124 -9.93 9.15 -13.95
C GLN A 124 -9.90 7.99 -14.93
N LEU A 125 -11.04 7.32 -15.07
CA LEU A 125 -11.23 6.20 -15.98
C LEU A 125 -12.33 6.57 -16.97
N ILE A 126 -12.02 6.49 -18.26
CA ILE A 126 -12.99 6.50 -19.35
C ILE A 126 -13.12 5.06 -19.83
N PHE A 127 -14.33 4.61 -20.11
CA PHE A 127 -14.58 3.24 -20.54
C PHE A 127 -15.81 3.18 -21.45
N SER A 128 -15.95 2.09 -22.19
CA SER A 128 -17.10 1.86 -23.06
C SER A 128 -18.15 0.99 -22.38
N SER A 129 -19.43 1.26 -22.61
CA SER A 129 -20.52 0.43 -22.07
C SER A 129 -21.80 0.51 -22.89
N ASP A 130 -22.53 -0.61 -22.94
CA ASP A 130 -23.87 -0.74 -23.54
C ASP A 130 -25.00 -0.65 -22.49
N ARG A 131 -24.71 -0.08 -21.31
CA ARG A 131 -25.67 0.07 -20.19
C ARG A 131 -26.90 0.92 -20.46
N ASN A 132 -27.02 1.55 -21.63
CA ASN A 132 -28.14 2.43 -21.93
C ASN A 132 -29.40 1.60 -22.26
N PRO A 133 -30.47 1.65 -21.43
CA PRO A 133 -31.63 0.80 -21.65
C PRO A 133 -32.28 1.05 -23.02
N GLY A 134 -32.49 -0.02 -23.79
CA GLY A 134 -33.10 0.06 -25.12
C GLY A 134 -32.15 0.46 -26.25
N ASP A 135 -30.87 0.72 -25.96
CA ASP A 135 -29.83 0.98 -26.97
C ASP A 135 -28.58 0.16 -26.65
N LEU A 136 -28.41 -0.96 -27.36
CA LEU A 136 -27.27 -1.88 -27.18
C LEU A 136 -25.96 -1.35 -27.80
N ARG A 137 -25.92 -0.10 -28.25
CA ARG A 137 -24.69 0.51 -28.75
C ARG A 137 -23.82 0.94 -27.57
N TYR A 138 -22.55 0.59 -27.69
CA TYR A 138 -21.50 1.04 -26.80
C TYR A 138 -21.35 2.57 -26.84
N GLN A 139 -21.35 3.19 -25.67
CA GLN A 139 -21.15 4.61 -25.44
C GLN A 139 -20.01 4.83 -24.45
N LEU A 140 -19.45 6.04 -24.44
CA LEU A 140 -18.36 6.38 -23.54
C LEU A 140 -18.91 6.89 -22.20
N TYR A 141 -18.42 6.31 -21.12
CA TYR A 141 -18.68 6.71 -19.75
C TYR A 141 -17.37 7.10 -19.06
N GLN A 142 -17.49 7.89 -17.99
CA GLN A 142 -16.34 8.27 -17.19
C GLN A 142 -16.63 8.18 -15.70
N THR A 143 -15.60 7.84 -14.93
CA THR A 143 -15.61 7.90 -13.47
C THR A 143 -14.32 8.55 -12.97
N ILE A 144 -14.39 9.16 -11.79
CA ILE A 144 -13.24 9.79 -11.13
C ILE A 144 -13.14 9.18 -9.73
N SER A 145 -12.01 8.56 -9.43
CA SER A 145 -11.68 8.19 -8.07
C SER A 145 -11.15 9.42 -7.33
N ARG A 146 -11.68 9.68 -6.14
CA ARG A 146 -11.05 10.57 -5.17
C ARG A 146 -10.59 9.71 -3.99
N GLU A 147 -9.36 9.87 -3.54
CA GLU A 147 -8.98 9.37 -2.23
C GLU A 147 -9.86 10.06 -1.20
N VAL A 148 -10.83 9.31 -0.67
CA VAL A 148 -11.55 9.71 0.53
C VAL A 148 -10.70 9.19 1.67
N PHE A 149 -9.87 10.05 2.26
CA PHE A 149 -9.31 9.73 3.57
C PHE A 149 -10.50 9.56 4.50
N PRO A 150 -10.72 8.37 5.10
CA PRO A 150 -11.68 8.27 6.16
C PRO A 150 -11.19 9.22 7.27
N HIS A 151 -11.85 10.37 7.40
CA HIS A 151 -11.92 10.99 8.70
C HIS A 151 -12.78 10.03 9.51
N ALA A 152 -12.12 9.11 10.21
CA ALA A 152 -12.71 8.56 11.40
C ALA A 152 -12.90 9.77 12.32
N GLU A 153 -14.06 10.44 12.23
CA GLU A 153 -14.66 10.96 13.43
C GLU A 153 -14.81 9.73 14.30
N VAL A 154 -13.82 9.54 15.16
CA VAL A 154 -13.94 8.64 16.28
C VAL A 154 -15.11 9.23 17.04
N HIS A 155 -16.33 8.75 16.76
CA HIS A 155 -17.38 8.67 17.74
C HIS A 155 -16.80 7.73 18.79
N ALA A 156 -15.93 8.32 19.62
CA ALA A 156 -15.52 7.76 20.85
C ALA A 156 -16.84 7.45 21.53
N GLU A 157 -17.16 6.16 21.60
CA GLU A 157 -17.95 5.69 22.71
C GLU A 157 -17.42 6.45 23.92
N THR A 158 -18.32 7.23 24.52
CA THR A 158 -18.06 8.12 25.63
C THR A 158 -17.70 7.30 26.87
N HIS A 159 -16.56 6.61 26.82
CA HIS A 159 -15.73 6.43 28.00
C HIS A 159 -15.03 7.76 28.24
N SER A 160 -15.80 8.69 28.79
CA SER A 160 -15.29 9.87 29.46
C SER A 160 -14.46 9.43 30.66
N SER A 161 -13.21 9.05 30.41
CA SER A 161 -12.21 8.88 31.46
C SER A 161 -10.89 9.50 31.03
N TRP A 162 -10.94 10.76 30.62
CA TRP A 162 -9.85 11.70 30.91
C TRP A 162 -9.79 11.94 32.42
N THR A 163 -9.41 10.90 33.16
CA THR A 163 -9.14 11.00 34.58
C THR A 163 -7.65 10.79 34.76
N PHE A 164 -7.07 11.62 35.63
CA PHE A 164 -5.73 11.44 36.20
C PHE A 164 -5.38 9.96 36.52
N LEU A 165 -6.38 9.13 36.83
CA LEU A 165 -6.25 7.70 37.12
C LEU A 165 -5.76 6.85 35.92
N ASP A 166 -6.07 7.23 34.67
CA ASP A 166 -5.64 6.47 33.48
C ASP A 166 -4.17 6.77 33.12
N LEU A 167 -3.78 8.03 33.27
CA LEU A 167 -2.37 8.45 33.20
C LEU A 167 -1.55 7.79 34.31
N LEU A 168 -2.12 7.69 35.52
CA LEU A 168 -1.52 6.90 36.58
C LEU A 168 -1.42 5.42 36.20
N ASP A 169 -2.46 4.79 35.65
CA ASP A 169 -2.41 3.36 35.35
C ASP A 169 -1.36 3.02 34.27
N LYS A 170 -1.29 3.86 33.23
CA LYS A 170 -0.34 3.73 32.12
C LYS A 170 1.11 3.94 32.56
N TYR A 171 1.38 4.89 33.44
CA TYR A 171 2.76 5.27 33.83
C TYR A 171 3.11 5.01 35.30
N LYS A 172 2.29 4.28 36.08
CA LYS A 172 2.47 4.05 37.53
C LYS A 172 3.86 3.60 37.92
N TRP A 173 4.46 2.69 37.15
CA TRP A 173 5.79 2.16 37.45
C TRP A 173 6.89 3.18 37.17
N TRP A 174 6.75 3.99 36.12
CA TRP A 174 7.68 5.07 35.79
C TRP A 174 7.59 6.22 36.81
N LEU A 175 6.39 6.58 37.24
CA LEU A 175 6.17 7.55 38.31
C LEU A 175 6.72 7.07 39.65
N ALA A 176 6.58 5.79 39.97
CA ALA A 176 7.17 5.19 41.17
C ALA A 176 8.70 5.22 41.13
N LEU A 177 9.31 4.90 39.98
CA LEU A 177 10.76 4.99 39.78
C LEU A 177 11.27 6.44 39.86
N LEU A 178 10.53 7.40 39.30
CA LEU A 178 10.84 8.83 39.38
C LEU A 178 10.81 9.31 40.84
N LEU A 179 9.78 8.93 41.60
CA LEU A 179 9.68 9.28 43.02
C LEU A 179 10.79 8.63 43.86
N LEU A 180 11.07 7.34 43.63
CA LEU A 180 12.09 6.60 44.37
C LEU A 180 13.50 7.14 44.09
N SER A 181 13.82 7.44 42.83
CA SER A 181 15.10 8.04 42.44
C SER A 181 15.26 9.46 43.01
N LEU A 182 14.20 10.27 43.03
CA LEU A 182 14.19 11.59 43.66
C LEU A 182 14.43 11.51 45.17
N LEU A 183 13.73 10.62 45.88
CA LEU A 183 13.91 10.41 47.33
C LEU A 183 15.32 9.90 47.65
N ALA A 184 15.85 8.96 46.86
CA ALA A 184 17.21 8.46 47.00
C ALA A 184 18.24 9.59 46.78
N LEU A 185 18.06 10.41 45.75
CA LEU A 185 18.92 11.57 45.47
C LEU A 185 18.90 12.57 46.63
N LEU A 186 17.72 12.94 47.14
CA LEU A 186 17.58 13.84 48.29
C LEU A 186 18.22 13.27 49.57
N ALA A 187 18.07 11.97 49.82
CA ALA A 187 18.68 11.31 50.98
C ALA A 187 20.21 11.30 50.88
N LEU A 188 20.75 11.00 49.70
CA LEU A 188 22.19 11.04 49.43
C LEU A 188 22.74 12.46 49.55
N LEU A 189 22.04 13.44 48.97
CA LEU A 189 22.45 14.84 49.02
C LEU A 189 22.40 15.39 50.46
N LYS A 190 21.38 15.03 51.25
CA LYS A 190 21.29 15.38 52.67
C LYS A 190 22.42 14.76 53.49
N ASN A 191 22.72 13.48 53.29
CA ASN A 191 23.83 12.80 53.95
C ASN A 191 25.19 13.36 53.50
N PHE A 192 25.30 13.75 52.23
CA PHE A 192 26.52 14.35 51.70
C PHE A 192 26.71 15.75 52.26
N ILE A 193 25.76 16.68 52.16
CA ILE A 193 25.88 18.07 52.64
C ILE A 193 26.16 18.15 54.14
N ASN A 194 25.65 17.19 54.93
CA ASN A 194 25.92 17.16 56.36
C ASN A 194 27.39 16.80 56.65
N GLU A 195 28.20 17.82 56.95
CA GLU A 195 29.63 17.73 57.21
C GLU A 195 29.98 16.72 58.31
N SER A 196 29.19 16.67 59.39
CA SER A 196 29.39 15.72 60.49
C SER A 196 29.27 14.26 60.05
N ARG A 197 28.34 13.95 59.14
CA ARG A 197 28.16 12.60 58.59
C ARG A 197 29.20 12.29 57.51
N ARG A 198 29.50 13.27 56.64
CA ARG A 198 30.52 13.13 55.58
C ARG A 198 31.90 12.84 56.16
N ALA A 199 32.26 13.49 57.27
CA ALA A 199 33.55 13.34 57.93
C ALA A 199 33.78 11.91 58.46
N GLN A 200 32.73 11.20 58.87
CA GLN A 200 32.80 9.82 59.40
C GLN A 200 32.99 8.74 58.33
N LEU A 201 32.83 9.08 57.04
CA LEU A 201 32.93 8.12 55.93
C LEU A 201 34.36 7.97 55.43
N THR A 202 34.74 6.74 55.09
CA THR A 202 36.00 6.44 54.39
C THR A 202 36.00 6.98 52.97
N LEU A 203 37.18 7.13 52.35
CA LEU A 203 37.32 7.58 50.97
C LEU A 203 36.51 6.72 49.98
N MET A 204 36.56 5.39 50.15
CA MET A 204 35.81 4.44 49.32
C MET A 204 34.29 4.67 49.42
N GLN A 205 33.78 4.85 50.65
CA GLN A 205 32.35 5.11 50.87
C GLN A 205 31.89 6.44 50.27
N ARG A 206 32.74 7.47 50.27
CA ARG A 206 32.45 8.77 49.63
C ARG A 206 32.36 8.64 48.12
N CYS A 207 33.29 7.93 47.49
CA CYS A 207 33.25 7.66 46.05
C CYS A 207 32.03 6.81 45.67
N LEU A 208 31.69 5.79 46.46
CA LEU A 208 30.51 4.96 46.25
C LEU A 208 29.22 5.79 46.34
N MET A 209 29.09 6.65 47.36
CA MET A 209 27.95 7.56 47.49
C MET A 209 27.84 8.54 46.32
N GLY A 210 28.97 9.11 45.86
CA GLY A 210 29.00 9.98 44.69
C GLY A 210 28.54 9.27 43.42
N SER A 211 29.02 8.04 43.20
CA SER A 211 28.58 7.19 42.08
C SER A 211 27.09 6.88 42.17
N LEU A 212 26.59 6.49 43.34
CA LEU A 212 25.18 6.19 43.55
C LEU A 212 24.28 7.42 43.30
N ALA A 213 24.72 8.61 43.71
CA ALA A 213 24.02 9.86 43.45
C ALA A 213 23.96 10.20 41.95
N MET A 214 25.05 9.97 41.22
CA MET A 214 25.09 10.17 39.77
C MET A 214 24.13 9.21 39.04
N HIS A 215 24.10 7.93 39.43
CA HIS A 215 23.17 6.97 38.85
C HIS A 215 21.71 7.29 39.21
N ALA A 216 21.43 7.73 40.43
CA ALA A 216 20.09 8.18 40.83
C ALA A 216 19.62 9.40 40.02
N LEU A 217 20.52 10.35 39.73
CA LEU A 217 20.24 11.50 38.88
C LEU A 217 19.93 11.08 37.43
N LEU A 218 20.73 10.18 36.85
CA LEU A 218 20.49 9.66 35.50
C LEU A 218 19.14 8.94 35.40
N ALA A 219 18.83 8.08 36.38
CA ALA A 219 17.55 7.38 36.44
C ALA A 219 16.36 8.35 36.56
N PHE A 220 16.51 9.43 37.35
CA PHE A 220 15.50 10.48 37.48
C PHE A 220 15.28 11.21 36.15
N LEU A 221 16.34 11.66 35.48
CA LEU A 221 16.26 12.39 34.21
C LEU A 221 15.65 11.54 33.10
N LEU A 222 16.03 10.26 32.99
CA LEU A 222 15.50 9.35 31.99
C LEU A 222 14.01 9.04 32.23
N SER A 223 13.63 8.81 33.49
CA SER A 223 12.23 8.60 33.87
C SER A 223 11.39 9.86 33.60
N PHE A 224 11.93 11.05 33.90
CA PHE A 224 11.25 12.32 33.63
C PHE A 224 11.06 12.55 32.13
N TRP A 225 12.09 12.33 31.33
CA TRP A 225 12.02 12.47 29.87
C TRP A 225 10.94 11.57 29.28
N LEU A 226 10.92 10.29 29.66
CA LEU A 226 9.94 9.32 29.16
C LEU A 226 8.50 9.64 29.58
N VAL A 227 8.31 10.25 30.75
CA VAL A 227 7.00 10.73 31.22
C VAL A 227 6.62 12.07 30.56
N SER A 228 7.58 12.85 30.06
CA SER A 228 7.31 14.16 29.43
C SER A 228 6.95 14.07 27.94
N GLU A 229 7.35 13.00 27.25
CA GLU A 229 6.93 12.69 25.87
C GLU A 229 5.57 11.99 25.77
N ALA A 230 5.00 11.66 26.94
CA ALA A 230 3.85 10.80 27.14
C ALA A 230 2.53 11.57 27.25
#